data_AF-A0A6H0CXU1-F1
#
_entry.id   AF-A0A6H0CXU1-F1
#
_cell.length_a   1.000
_cell.length_b   1.000
_cell.length_c   1.000
_cell.angle_alpha   90.00
_cell.angle_beta   90.00
_cell.angle_gamma   90.00
#
_symmetry.space_group_name_H-M   'P 1'
#
loop_
_entity.id
_entity.type
_entity.pdbx_description
1 polymer ?
#
loop_
_entity_poly.entity_id
_entity_poly.type
_entity_poly.pdbx_seq_one_letter_code
_entity_poly.pdbx_strand_id
1 'polypeptide(L)'
;MSHHLSGPDLRSPMDDARLDLTDLFVFTVPGDRTVLIMNVNPVAPTGGQAFHPDAVYRIDVDTDGDHRADVAFSFVFSPPEDGRQTVTVHRAEGDQAREPEAAGRTLFTDVPVSLGTEARVAESGPYTFFAGFRSDPFFADLDGIVKKFQWTGVDWGADKNVFGIVLEMPHTELGTGPVIGVWARVSVRQDGRLKSVDRGAHPSLTAYFNADDVKDAYNAGEPADDWDTYRAPWVAVLQHFGGYDEQSAEQALRTVLPDILRFDRGKPTAYPNGRTLTDDVTSARLAMLTAGKVTTDHIGPHTDLLPGFPYLGVPHTG
;
A
#
# COMPACT_ATOMS: atom_id res chain seq x y z
N MET A 1 -18.42 -0.80 -2.72
CA MET A 1 -17.47 -1.66 -1.99
C MET A 1 -16.13 -0.98 -2.13
N SER A 2 -15.63 -0.39 -1.04
CA SER A 2 -14.44 0.47 -1.04
C SER A 2 -13.18 -0.39 -0.92
N HIS A 3 -12.10 0.01 -1.60
CA HIS A 3 -10.77 -0.59 -1.47
C HIS A 3 -10.10 -0.24 -0.12
N HIS A 4 -10.72 0.64 0.68
CA HIS A 4 -10.37 0.95 2.06
C HIS A 4 -10.89 -0.07 3.08
N LEU A 5 -11.14 -1.30 2.66
CA LEU A 5 -11.68 -2.36 3.50
C LEU A 5 -11.07 -3.69 3.00
N SER A 6 -9.88 -4.01 3.50
CA SER A 6 -9.08 -5.15 3.02
C SER A 6 -9.47 -6.50 3.64
N GLY A 7 -10.20 -6.52 4.76
CA GLY A 7 -10.58 -7.73 5.47
C GLY A 7 -11.80 -8.47 4.90
N PRO A 8 -12.14 -9.64 5.47
CA PRO A 8 -13.36 -10.38 5.17
C PRO A 8 -14.61 -9.51 5.38
N ASP A 9 -15.63 -9.69 4.55
CA ASP A 9 -16.88 -8.91 4.54
C ASP A 9 -16.69 -7.40 4.31
N LEU A 10 -15.54 -6.98 3.76
CA LEU A 10 -15.14 -5.57 3.69
C LEU A 10 -15.17 -4.89 5.06
N ARG A 11 -14.54 -5.51 6.04
CA ARG A 11 -14.24 -4.86 7.31
C ARG A 11 -12.74 -4.69 7.43
N SER A 12 -12.32 -3.77 8.27
CA SER A 12 -10.90 -3.68 8.59
C SER A 12 -10.42 -4.98 9.23
N PRO A 13 -9.15 -5.38 9.00
CA PRO A 13 -8.59 -6.58 9.60
C PRO A 13 -8.79 -6.58 11.12
N MET A 14 -9.34 -7.67 11.64
CA MET A 14 -9.69 -7.82 13.07
C MET A 14 -10.61 -6.71 13.64
N ASP A 15 -11.44 -6.09 12.80
CA ASP A 15 -12.31 -4.97 13.15
C ASP A 15 -11.54 -3.74 13.70
N ASP A 16 -10.27 -3.58 13.32
CA ASP A 16 -9.43 -2.44 13.69
C ASP A 16 -8.89 -1.72 12.45
N ALA A 17 -9.39 -0.51 12.17
CA ALA A 17 -9.01 0.28 11.01
C ALA A 17 -7.50 0.59 10.96
N ARG A 18 -6.83 0.66 12.12
CA ARG A 18 -5.38 0.91 12.18
C ARG A 18 -4.54 -0.21 11.57
N LEU A 19 -5.13 -1.39 11.34
CA LEU A 19 -4.50 -2.55 10.73
C LEU A 19 -4.81 -2.68 9.23
N ASP A 20 -5.68 -1.84 8.70
CA ASP A 20 -6.16 -1.86 7.31
C ASP A 20 -5.18 -1.09 6.42
N LEU A 21 -4.49 -1.81 5.54
CA LEU A 21 -3.61 -1.26 4.52
C LEU A 21 -4.44 -0.72 3.36
N THR A 22 -4.31 0.58 3.08
CA THR A 22 -5.04 1.19 1.96
C THR A 22 -4.19 1.21 0.70
N ASP A 23 -2.94 1.68 0.82
CA ASP A 23 -2.10 1.99 -0.33
C ASP A 23 -0.62 1.76 -0.09
N LEU A 24 0.04 1.37 -1.19
CA LEU A 24 1.49 1.39 -1.34
C LEU A 24 1.84 2.27 -2.54
N PHE A 25 2.89 3.08 -2.38
CA PHE A 25 3.47 3.89 -3.45
C PHE A 25 4.98 3.69 -3.51
N VAL A 26 5.52 3.70 -4.72
CA VAL A 26 6.96 3.73 -4.98
C VAL A 26 7.24 4.57 -6.21
N PHE A 27 8.09 5.59 -6.05
CA PHE A 27 8.41 6.52 -7.12
C PHE A 27 9.78 7.16 -6.94
N THR A 28 10.36 7.67 -8.04
CA THR A 28 11.61 8.44 -7.98
C THR A 28 11.35 9.92 -7.74
N VAL A 29 12.25 10.56 -7.02
CA VAL A 29 12.34 12.03 -6.88
C VAL A 29 13.74 12.51 -7.29
N PRO A 30 13.96 13.81 -7.55
CA PRO A 30 15.26 14.32 -7.97
C PRO A 30 16.41 13.90 -7.05
N GLY A 31 17.59 13.68 -7.63
CA GLY A 31 18.81 13.31 -6.88
C GLY A 31 19.04 11.82 -6.69
N ASP A 32 18.54 10.97 -7.59
CA ASP A 32 18.67 9.50 -7.55
C ASP A 32 18.10 8.90 -6.25
N ARG A 33 16.92 9.39 -5.87
CA ARG A 33 16.20 8.98 -4.65
C ARG A 33 14.89 8.28 -4.99
N THR A 34 14.51 7.34 -4.12
CA THR A 34 13.25 6.61 -4.16
C THR A 34 12.45 6.96 -2.92
N VAL A 35 11.16 7.15 -3.10
CA VAL A 35 10.18 7.32 -2.04
C VAL A 35 9.35 6.04 -1.95
N LEU A 36 9.17 5.54 -0.73
CA LEU A 36 8.24 4.47 -0.36
C LEU A 36 7.17 5.08 0.54
N ILE A 37 5.90 4.84 0.25
CA ILE A 37 4.78 5.29 1.09
C ILE A 37 3.85 4.13 1.35
N MET A 38 3.52 3.91 2.61
CA MET A 38 2.47 2.99 3.06
C MET A 38 1.39 3.79 3.77
N ASN A 39 0.14 3.67 3.33
CA ASN A 39 -1.01 4.25 4.02
C ASN A 39 -1.83 3.17 4.71
N VAL A 40 -2.32 3.49 5.90
CA VAL A 40 -3.21 2.65 6.70
C VAL A 40 -4.30 3.50 7.34
N ASN A 41 -5.26 2.86 8.02
CA ASN A 41 -6.33 3.55 8.74
C ASN A 41 -7.21 4.42 7.84
N PRO A 42 -8.05 3.80 6.99
CA PRO A 42 -8.94 4.52 6.10
C PRO A 42 -9.92 5.40 6.87
N VAL A 43 -10.25 6.58 6.32
CA VAL A 43 -11.19 7.53 6.95
C VAL A 43 -10.71 7.99 8.33
N ALA A 44 -9.39 8.03 8.56
CA ALA A 44 -8.81 8.48 9.81
C ALA A 44 -9.31 9.90 10.19
N PRO A 45 -9.43 10.21 11.49
CA PRO A 45 -9.11 9.36 12.64
C PRO A 45 -10.26 8.43 13.05
N THR A 46 -11.28 8.24 12.19
CA THR A 46 -12.34 7.26 12.44
C THR A 46 -11.74 5.86 12.53
N GLY A 47 -12.10 5.07 13.54
CA GLY A 47 -11.54 3.73 13.74
C GLY A 47 -10.16 3.69 14.43
N GLY A 48 -9.47 4.83 14.57
CA GLY A 48 -8.22 4.91 15.35
C GLY A 48 -7.56 6.29 15.34
N GLN A 49 -7.14 6.77 16.51
CA GLN A 49 -6.48 8.09 16.68
C GLN A 49 -4.95 8.03 16.70
N ALA A 50 -4.37 6.84 16.65
CA ALA A 50 -2.92 6.59 16.65
C ALA A 50 -2.65 5.26 15.94
N PHE A 51 -1.41 4.98 15.51
CA PHE A 51 -1.04 3.67 14.96
C PHE A 51 -1.19 2.58 16.03
N HIS A 52 -1.35 1.32 15.62
CA HIS A 52 -1.51 0.21 16.54
C HIS A 52 -0.16 -0.14 17.22
N PRO A 53 -0.05 -0.14 18.56
CA PRO A 53 1.24 -0.33 19.24
C PRO A 53 1.77 -1.77 19.19
N ASP A 54 0.89 -2.76 19.09
CA ASP A 54 1.29 -4.17 18.94
C ASP A 54 1.49 -4.60 17.47
N ALA A 55 1.43 -3.66 16.52
CA ALA A 55 1.57 -3.95 15.10
C ALA A 55 2.99 -3.68 14.59
N VAL A 56 3.37 -4.45 13.57
CA VAL A 56 4.52 -4.19 12.71
C VAL A 56 3.97 -3.85 11.33
N TYR A 57 4.16 -2.60 10.94
CA TYR A 57 3.90 -2.13 9.58
C TYR A 57 5.19 -2.31 8.79
N ARG A 58 5.10 -2.91 7.60
CA ARG A 58 6.30 -3.34 6.89
C ARG A 58 6.17 -3.09 5.39
N ILE A 59 7.25 -2.58 4.80
CA ILE A 59 7.44 -2.49 3.35
C ILE A 59 8.60 -3.41 2.97
N ASP A 60 8.31 -4.34 2.08
CA ASP A 60 9.21 -5.36 1.59
C ASP A 60 9.71 -5.03 0.19
N VAL A 61 10.97 -5.39 -0.06
CA VAL A 61 11.64 -5.12 -1.32
C VAL A 61 12.37 -6.37 -1.79
N ASP A 62 11.98 -6.84 -2.98
CA ASP A 62 12.66 -7.86 -3.77
C ASP A 62 13.64 -7.16 -4.73
N THR A 63 14.90 -7.58 -4.70
CA THR A 63 15.98 -6.98 -5.50
C THR A 63 16.56 -7.94 -6.55
N ASP A 64 16.18 -9.21 -6.54
CA ASP A 64 16.73 -10.25 -7.42
C ASP A 64 15.70 -10.97 -8.29
N GLY A 65 14.41 -10.71 -8.07
CA GLY A 65 13.29 -11.22 -8.85
C GLY A 65 12.80 -12.60 -8.41
N ASP A 66 13.23 -13.11 -7.24
CA ASP A 66 12.74 -14.36 -6.67
C ASP A 66 11.37 -14.23 -5.95
N HIS A 67 10.82 -13.01 -5.92
CA HIS A 67 9.57 -12.65 -5.27
C HIS A 67 9.58 -12.81 -3.74
N ARG A 68 10.76 -12.75 -3.12
CA ARG A 68 10.98 -12.77 -1.67
C ARG A 68 11.70 -11.50 -1.25
N ALA A 69 11.53 -11.14 0.01
CA ALA A 69 12.15 -9.92 0.52
C ALA A 69 13.66 -10.13 0.68
N ASP A 70 14.43 -9.21 0.09
CA ASP A 70 15.87 -9.06 0.30
C ASP A 70 16.17 -7.88 1.23
N VAL A 71 15.30 -6.88 1.22
CA VAL A 71 15.32 -5.73 2.13
C VAL A 71 13.91 -5.55 2.69
N ALA A 72 13.82 -5.27 3.98
CA ALA A 72 12.56 -4.96 4.63
C ALA A 72 12.69 -3.74 5.54
N PHE A 73 11.72 -2.83 5.46
CA PHE A 73 11.59 -1.69 6.37
C PHE A 73 10.42 -1.95 7.32
N SER A 74 10.70 -2.04 8.61
CA SER A 74 9.69 -2.26 9.65
C SER A 74 9.51 -1.01 10.49
N PHE A 75 8.26 -0.63 10.72
CA PHE A 75 7.86 0.53 11.52
C PHE A 75 7.06 0.04 12.73
N VAL A 76 7.60 0.28 13.93
CA VAL A 76 7.00 -0.15 15.20
C VAL A 76 6.69 1.09 16.03
N PHE A 77 5.45 1.17 16.51
CA PHE A 77 4.94 2.34 17.21
C PHE A 77 4.85 2.08 18.70
N SER A 78 5.20 3.08 19.51
CA SER A 78 5.02 2.99 20.97
C SER A 78 3.53 3.02 21.33
N PRO A 79 3.15 2.55 22.54
CA PRO A 79 1.85 2.83 23.11
C PRO A 79 1.56 4.34 23.08
N PRO A 80 0.37 4.77 22.61
CA PRO A 80 0.03 6.18 22.64
C PRO A 80 -0.13 6.67 24.09
N GLU A 81 0.52 7.78 24.44
CA GLU A 81 0.49 8.40 25.76
C GLU A 81 0.18 9.89 25.61
N ASP A 82 -0.88 10.38 26.26
CA ASP A 82 -1.31 11.79 26.24
C ASP A 82 -1.41 12.41 24.83
N GLY A 83 -1.94 11.63 23.87
CA GLY A 83 -2.07 12.06 22.48
C GLY A 83 -0.74 12.16 21.72
N ARG A 84 0.33 11.56 22.26
CA ARG A 84 1.63 11.40 21.62
C ARG A 84 1.90 9.95 21.33
N GLN A 85 2.68 9.71 20.29
CA GLN A 85 3.17 8.39 19.91
C GLN A 85 4.53 8.59 19.25
N THR A 86 5.40 7.61 19.37
CA THR A 86 6.69 7.56 18.68
C THR A 86 6.76 6.34 17.77
N VAL A 87 7.68 6.38 16.80
CA VAL A 87 7.97 5.26 15.91
C VAL A 87 9.47 4.96 15.89
N THR A 88 9.80 3.68 15.89
CA THR A 88 11.15 3.17 15.64
C THR A 88 11.14 2.44 14.29
N VAL A 89 12.17 2.72 13.48
CA VAL A 89 12.28 2.22 12.10
C VAL A 89 13.49 1.30 12.00
N HIS A 90 13.26 0.09 11.49
CA HIS A 90 14.28 -0.91 11.28
C HIS A 90 14.44 -1.21 9.79
N ARG A 91 15.67 -1.53 9.39
CA ARG A 91 15.98 -2.05 8.06
C ARG A 91 16.68 -3.40 8.20
N ALA A 92 16.05 -4.44 7.67
CA ALA A 92 16.61 -5.78 7.59
C ALA A 92 17.12 -6.08 6.18
N GLU A 93 18.08 -7.00 6.08
CA GLU A 93 18.66 -7.47 4.82
C GLU A 93 18.77 -9.01 4.82
N GLY A 94 18.71 -9.62 3.64
CA GLY A 94 18.88 -11.06 3.46
C GLY A 94 17.88 -11.88 4.29
N ASP A 95 18.36 -12.88 5.03
CA ASP A 95 17.49 -13.74 5.84
C ASP A 95 16.69 -12.95 6.89
N GLN A 96 17.26 -11.89 7.46
CA GLN A 96 16.53 -11.04 8.41
C GLN A 96 15.36 -10.31 7.75
N ALA A 97 15.48 -9.99 6.45
CA ALA A 97 14.39 -9.38 5.69
C ALA A 97 13.25 -10.37 5.43
N ARG A 98 13.36 -11.65 5.81
CA ARG A 98 12.28 -12.64 5.66
C ARG A 98 11.58 -12.95 6.97
N GLU A 99 12.07 -12.43 8.08
CA GLU A 99 11.51 -12.64 9.42
C GLU A 99 10.33 -11.70 9.68
N PRO A 100 9.17 -12.17 10.19
CA PRO A 100 8.02 -11.29 10.47
C PRO A 100 8.31 -10.16 11.46
N GLU A 101 9.27 -10.37 12.36
CA GLU A 101 9.66 -9.42 13.40
C GLU A 101 10.40 -8.21 12.83
N ALA A 102 10.32 -7.08 13.52
CA ALA A 102 11.15 -5.92 13.21
C ALA A 102 12.63 -6.25 13.52
N ALA A 103 13.40 -6.54 12.47
CA ALA A 103 14.78 -7.03 12.57
C ALA A 103 15.78 -6.09 11.87
N GLY A 104 17.07 -6.40 12.02
CA GLY A 104 18.15 -5.67 11.35
C GLY A 104 18.55 -4.36 12.05
N ARG A 105 19.10 -3.43 11.28
CA ARG A 105 19.66 -2.17 11.81
C ARG A 105 18.55 -1.16 12.11
N THR A 106 18.65 -0.48 13.23
CA THR A 106 17.75 0.64 13.55
C THR A 106 18.19 1.88 12.77
N LEU A 107 17.28 2.45 11.97
CA LEU A 107 17.51 3.69 11.21
C LEU A 107 17.09 4.93 12.02
N PHE A 108 15.97 4.82 12.74
CA PHE A 108 15.37 5.87 13.53
C PHE A 108 14.86 5.30 14.85
N THR A 109 14.94 6.08 15.92
CA THR A 109 14.44 5.68 17.26
C THR A 109 13.61 6.82 17.82
N ASP A 110 12.43 6.46 18.34
CA ASP A 110 11.51 7.37 19.02
C ASP A 110 11.16 8.65 18.25
N VAL A 111 11.00 8.55 16.92
CA VAL A 111 10.57 9.70 16.11
C VAL A 111 9.11 10.05 16.45
N PRO A 112 8.78 11.32 16.78
CA PRO A 112 7.41 11.69 17.08
C PRO A 112 6.46 11.52 15.88
N VAL A 113 5.35 10.82 16.09
CA VAL A 113 4.26 10.71 15.10
C VAL A 113 3.52 12.04 14.99
N SER A 114 3.22 12.45 13.76
CA SER A 114 2.48 13.68 13.48
C SER A 114 0.97 13.43 13.48
N LEU A 115 0.34 13.50 14.66
CA LEU A 115 -1.11 13.28 14.82
C LEU A 115 -1.96 14.55 14.60
N GLY A 116 -1.33 15.65 14.15
CA GLY A 116 -1.98 16.91 13.78
C GLY A 116 -1.63 17.32 12.35
N THR A 117 -1.92 18.58 12.00
CA THR A 117 -1.70 19.10 10.64
C THR A 117 -0.22 19.32 10.30
N GLU A 118 0.61 19.66 11.28
CA GLU A 118 2.04 19.92 11.09
C GLU A 118 2.83 18.62 10.80
N ALA A 119 3.74 18.67 9.83
CA ALA A 119 4.67 17.60 9.52
C ALA A 119 5.94 17.65 10.39
N ARG A 120 6.16 16.60 11.20
CA ARG A 120 7.45 16.38 11.86
C ARG A 120 8.27 15.40 11.02
N VAL A 121 9.22 15.96 10.27
CA VAL A 121 10.16 15.21 9.44
C VAL A 121 11.39 14.86 10.28
N ALA A 122 11.88 13.64 10.15
CA ALA A 122 13.13 13.18 10.74
C ALA A 122 14.14 12.81 9.65
N GLU A 123 15.41 13.09 9.91
CA GLU A 123 16.53 12.71 9.03
C GLU A 123 17.55 11.88 9.80
N SER A 124 18.08 10.83 9.17
CA SER A 124 19.11 9.97 9.74
C SER A 124 20.00 9.46 8.62
N GLY A 125 21.23 9.97 8.56
CA GLY A 125 22.14 9.66 7.44
C GLY A 125 21.50 10.01 6.09
N PRO A 126 21.37 9.04 5.15
CA PRO A 126 20.78 9.30 3.83
C PRO A 126 19.25 9.25 3.80
N TYR A 127 18.61 8.95 4.93
CA TYR A 127 17.17 8.71 5.03
C TYR A 127 16.40 9.96 5.49
N THR A 128 15.25 10.20 4.86
CA THR A 128 14.25 11.18 5.29
C THR A 128 12.96 10.44 5.60
N PHE A 129 12.36 10.69 6.75
CA PHE A 129 11.27 9.89 7.28
C PHE A 129 10.14 10.74 7.89
N PHE A 130 8.92 10.27 7.72
CA PHE A 130 7.71 10.81 8.33
C PHE A 130 6.71 9.69 8.63
N ALA A 131 6.01 9.79 9.75
CA ALA A 131 4.80 9.02 10.01
C ALA A 131 3.73 9.91 10.66
N GLY A 132 2.48 9.81 10.21
CA GLY A 132 1.40 10.58 10.80
C GLY A 132 0.14 10.71 9.94
N PHE A 133 -0.78 11.52 10.45
CA PHE A 133 -2.07 11.81 9.86
C PHE A 133 -1.93 12.65 8.60
N ARG A 134 -2.54 12.25 7.48
CA ARG A 134 -2.46 12.95 6.19
C ARG A 134 -3.76 12.85 5.41
N SER A 135 -3.96 13.79 4.48
CA SER A 135 -4.99 13.65 3.44
C SER A 135 -4.73 12.38 2.64
N ASP A 136 -5.81 11.67 2.34
CA ASP A 136 -5.79 10.43 1.57
C ASP A 136 -5.58 10.75 0.08
N PRO A 137 -4.55 10.22 -0.58
CA PRO A 137 -4.35 10.42 -2.02
C PRO A 137 -5.31 9.56 -2.86
N PHE A 138 -6.11 8.67 -2.27
CA PHE A 138 -7.04 7.85 -3.03
C PHE A 138 -8.20 8.67 -3.59
N PHE A 139 -8.53 8.44 -4.86
CA PHE A 139 -9.67 9.05 -5.55
C PHE A 139 -10.43 8.00 -6.35
N ALA A 140 -11.77 7.99 -6.23
CA ALA A 140 -12.65 7.19 -7.07
C ALA A 140 -14.14 7.52 -6.89
N ASP A 141 -14.92 7.25 -7.94
CA ASP A 141 -16.39 7.22 -7.88
C ASP A 141 -16.90 5.82 -7.48
N LEU A 142 -16.73 5.47 -6.20
CA LEU A 142 -17.15 4.17 -5.68
C LEU A 142 -18.66 3.92 -5.82
N ASP A 143 -19.48 4.96 -5.74
CA ASP A 143 -20.92 4.88 -5.94
C ASP A 143 -21.25 4.53 -7.39
N GLY A 144 -20.55 5.12 -8.35
CA GLY A 144 -20.66 4.79 -9.76
C GLY A 144 -20.30 3.34 -10.04
N ILE A 145 -19.24 2.82 -9.41
CA ILE A 145 -18.86 1.40 -9.48
C ILE A 145 -20.01 0.51 -8.97
N VAL A 146 -20.56 0.79 -7.78
CA VAL A 146 -21.67 0.03 -7.20
C VAL A 146 -22.94 0.12 -8.07
N LYS A 147 -23.16 1.25 -8.75
CA LYS A 147 -24.28 1.47 -9.67
C LYS A 147 -24.00 0.97 -11.10
N LYS A 148 -23.09 0.01 -11.27
CA LYS A 148 -22.75 -0.60 -12.57
C LYS A 148 -22.23 0.42 -13.59
N PHE A 149 -21.28 1.24 -13.15
CA PHE A 149 -20.62 2.29 -13.95
C PHE A 149 -21.53 3.46 -14.34
N GLN A 150 -22.60 3.68 -13.58
CA GLN A 150 -23.39 4.92 -13.66
C GLN A 150 -22.71 5.99 -12.81
N TRP A 151 -21.72 6.65 -13.41
CA TRP A 151 -20.89 7.66 -12.75
C TRP A 151 -21.72 8.80 -12.16
N THR A 152 -21.46 9.09 -10.90
CA THR A 152 -22.01 10.20 -10.14
C THR A 152 -21.15 11.46 -10.29
N GLY A 153 -19.85 11.29 -10.59
CA GLY A 153 -18.87 12.38 -10.58
C GLY A 153 -18.48 12.82 -9.17
N VAL A 154 -18.85 12.05 -8.15
CA VAL A 154 -18.51 12.31 -6.76
C VAL A 154 -17.29 11.47 -6.41
N ASP A 155 -16.21 12.16 -6.05
CA ASP A 155 -15.03 11.53 -5.49
C ASP A 155 -15.30 11.16 -4.02
N TRP A 156 -15.23 9.86 -3.72
CA TRP A 156 -15.41 9.36 -2.37
C TRP A 156 -14.25 9.76 -1.44
N GLY A 157 -13.03 9.92 -1.99
CA GLY A 157 -11.80 10.17 -1.25
C GLY A 157 -11.51 11.64 -0.94
N ALA A 158 -12.20 12.57 -1.60
CA ALA A 158 -11.87 14.00 -1.64
C ALA A 158 -11.79 14.73 -0.28
N ASP A 159 -12.36 14.18 0.79
CA ASP A 159 -12.34 14.72 2.15
C ASP A 159 -11.83 13.70 3.19
N LYS A 160 -11.20 12.61 2.72
CA LYS A 160 -10.75 11.50 3.56
C LYS A 160 -9.31 11.67 3.96
N ASN A 161 -8.98 11.09 5.10
CA ASN A 161 -7.63 11.07 5.62
C ASN A 161 -7.21 9.64 5.92
N VAL A 162 -5.90 9.45 6.06
CA VAL A 162 -5.22 8.20 6.40
C VAL A 162 -4.08 8.47 7.38
N PHE A 163 -3.49 7.39 7.87
CA PHE A 163 -2.16 7.41 8.46
C PHE A 163 -1.13 7.02 7.41
N GLY A 164 -0.25 7.96 7.05
CA GLY A 164 0.84 7.74 6.10
C GLY A 164 2.17 7.49 6.79
N ILE A 165 2.94 6.54 6.25
CA ILE A 165 4.33 6.25 6.59
C ILE A 165 5.15 6.50 5.32
N VAL A 166 6.05 7.49 5.34
CA VAL A 166 6.82 7.96 4.18
C VAL A 166 8.30 7.81 4.48
N LEU A 167 9.02 7.11 3.61
CA LEU A 167 10.45 6.90 3.69
C LEU A 167 11.10 7.24 2.35
N GLU A 168 12.06 8.15 2.37
CA GLU A 168 12.85 8.55 1.20
C GLU A 168 14.32 8.22 1.41
N MET A 169 14.94 7.62 0.40
CA MET A 169 16.35 7.18 0.43
C MET A 169 17.01 7.22 -0.95
N PRO A 170 18.35 7.17 -1.03
CA PRO A 170 19.05 6.90 -2.27
C PRO A 170 18.68 5.53 -2.85
N HIS A 171 18.68 5.41 -4.18
CA HIS A 171 18.40 4.14 -4.88
C HIS A 171 19.29 2.98 -4.42
N THR A 172 20.53 3.28 -4.03
CA THR A 172 21.53 2.30 -3.58
C THR A 172 21.14 1.57 -2.30
N GLU A 173 20.20 2.11 -1.52
CA GLU A 173 19.67 1.43 -0.34
C GLU A 173 18.70 0.28 -0.69
N LEU A 174 18.30 0.18 -1.96
CA LEU A 174 17.34 -0.78 -2.51
C LEU A 174 17.99 -1.70 -3.58
N GLY A 175 19.27 -2.02 -3.38
CA GLY A 175 20.05 -2.85 -4.29
C GLY A 175 20.68 -2.07 -5.45
N THR A 176 21.59 -2.74 -6.18
CA THR A 176 22.34 -2.15 -7.30
C THR A 176 21.65 -2.28 -8.65
N GLY A 177 20.69 -3.20 -8.77
CA GLY A 177 19.89 -3.39 -9.98
C GLY A 177 18.95 -2.20 -10.24
N PRO A 178 18.48 -2.00 -11.47
CA PRO A 178 17.53 -0.93 -11.77
C PRO A 178 16.08 -1.28 -11.38
N VAL A 179 15.75 -2.58 -11.32
CA VAL A 179 14.41 -3.09 -11.06
C VAL A 179 14.33 -3.62 -9.64
N ILE A 180 13.25 -3.28 -8.94
CA ILE A 180 12.85 -3.89 -7.68
C ILE A 180 11.37 -4.28 -7.71
N GLY A 181 10.99 -5.21 -6.85
CA GLY A 181 9.60 -5.47 -6.47
C GLY A 181 9.32 -4.89 -5.09
N VAL A 182 8.12 -4.33 -4.88
CA VAL A 182 7.72 -3.77 -3.58
C VAL A 182 6.33 -4.24 -3.19
N TRP A 183 6.13 -4.66 -1.95
CA TRP A 183 4.81 -4.89 -1.35
C TRP A 183 4.80 -4.45 0.11
N ALA A 184 3.62 -4.27 0.70
CA ALA A 184 3.47 -3.95 2.11
C ALA A 184 2.75 -5.06 2.86
N ARG A 185 2.99 -5.10 4.18
CA ARG A 185 2.38 -6.04 5.11
C ARG A 185 2.07 -5.34 6.42
N VAL A 186 0.92 -5.65 7.00
CA VAL A 186 0.56 -5.30 8.38
C VAL A 186 0.45 -6.59 9.17
N SER A 187 1.25 -6.71 10.21
CA SER A 187 1.16 -7.81 11.17
C SER A 187 0.84 -7.28 12.55
N VAL A 188 0.08 -8.03 13.35
CA VAL A 188 -0.23 -7.68 14.74
C VAL A 188 0.13 -8.84 15.67
N ARG A 189 0.61 -8.52 16.86
CA ARG A 189 0.98 -9.55 17.84
C ARG A 189 -0.27 -10.16 18.46
N GLN A 190 -0.40 -11.49 18.33
CA GLN A 190 -1.41 -12.31 18.97
C GLN A 190 -0.75 -13.53 19.59
N ASP A 191 -1.06 -13.83 20.84
CA ASP A 191 -0.52 -15.00 21.57
C ASP A 191 1.01 -15.12 21.51
N GLY A 192 1.71 -13.97 21.60
CA GLY A 192 3.17 -13.89 21.61
C GLY A 192 3.85 -13.95 20.24
N ARG A 193 3.09 -14.10 19.14
CA ARG A 193 3.60 -14.18 17.75
C ARG A 193 2.97 -13.12 16.86
N LEU A 194 3.70 -12.65 15.85
CA LEU A 194 3.13 -11.80 14.82
C LEU A 194 2.29 -12.64 13.86
N LYS A 195 1.06 -12.19 13.63
CA LYS A 195 0.16 -12.71 12.59
C LYS A 195 0.02 -11.64 11.52
N SER A 196 0.31 -11.98 10.27
CA SER A 196 -0.06 -11.10 9.15
C SER A 196 -1.57 -11.01 9.05
N VAL A 197 -2.09 -9.80 9.10
CA VAL A 197 -3.52 -9.51 9.03
C VAL A 197 -3.89 -8.76 7.77
N ASP A 198 -2.91 -8.18 7.08
CA ASP A 198 -3.07 -7.54 5.79
C ASP A 198 -1.77 -7.56 4.98
N ARG A 199 -1.89 -7.58 3.66
CA ARG A 199 -0.79 -7.33 2.73
C ARG A 199 -1.31 -6.81 1.39
N GLY A 200 -0.45 -6.12 0.67
CA GLY A 200 -0.71 -5.85 -0.73
C GLY A 200 0.32 -4.95 -1.38
N ALA A 201 0.31 -4.93 -2.71
CA ALA A 201 1.14 -4.02 -3.50
C ALA A 201 0.31 -3.19 -4.48
N HIS A 202 -0.60 -3.83 -5.20
CA HIS A 202 -1.52 -3.15 -6.09
C HIS A 202 -2.86 -2.89 -5.41
N PRO A 203 -3.35 -1.64 -5.38
CA PRO A 203 -4.67 -1.33 -4.85
C PRO A 203 -5.76 -2.18 -5.49
N SER A 204 -6.82 -2.40 -4.72
CA SER A 204 -8.10 -3.01 -5.13
C SER A 204 -8.08 -4.48 -5.56
N LEU A 205 -6.93 -5.15 -5.57
CA LEU A 205 -6.85 -6.57 -5.95
C LEU A 205 -7.72 -7.46 -5.05
N THR A 206 -7.52 -7.36 -3.74
CA THR A 206 -8.26 -8.16 -2.76
C THR A 206 -9.77 -7.89 -2.82
N ALA A 207 -10.18 -6.66 -3.09
CA ALA A 207 -11.59 -6.28 -3.19
C ALA A 207 -12.28 -6.80 -4.46
N TYR A 208 -11.59 -6.87 -5.59
CA TYR A 208 -12.18 -7.27 -6.87
C TYR A 208 -11.98 -8.73 -7.24
N PHE A 209 -10.89 -9.36 -6.78
CA PHE A 209 -10.51 -10.70 -7.23
C PHE A 209 -10.67 -11.77 -6.16
N ASN A 210 -10.46 -11.45 -4.89
CA ASN A 210 -10.54 -12.44 -3.82
C ASN A 210 -11.98 -12.56 -3.30
N ALA A 211 -12.48 -13.79 -3.24
CA ALA A 211 -13.65 -14.11 -2.45
C ALA A 211 -13.35 -13.88 -0.95
N ASP A 212 -14.37 -13.62 -0.14
CA ASP A 212 -14.18 -13.27 1.27
C ASP A 212 -13.53 -14.39 2.09
N ASP A 213 -13.81 -15.65 1.76
CA ASP A 213 -13.30 -16.83 2.49
C ASP A 213 -11.80 -17.11 2.25
N VAL A 214 -11.20 -16.52 1.23
CA VAL A 214 -9.76 -16.69 0.92
C VAL A 214 -8.88 -15.52 1.37
N LYS A 215 -9.48 -14.40 1.83
CA LYS A 215 -8.73 -13.20 2.23
C LYS A 215 -7.77 -13.42 3.38
N ASP A 216 -8.15 -14.21 4.39
CA ASP A 216 -7.25 -14.55 5.50
C ASP A 216 -6.02 -15.33 5.02
N ALA A 217 -6.21 -16.28 4.10
CA ALA A 217 -5.12 -17.06 3.51
C ALA A 217 -4.24 -16.19 2.61
N TYR A 218 -4.84 -15.26 1.86
CA TYR A 218 -4.12 -14.23 1.12
C TYR A 218 -3.25 -13.39 2.04
N ASN A 219 -3.84 -12.79 3.07
CA ASN A 219 -3.15 -11.90 4.01
C ASN A 219 -2.01 -12.62 4.75
N ALA A 220 -2.13 -13.92 5.01
CA ALA A 220 -1.10 -14.75 5.63
C ALA A 220 -0.01 -15.25 4.65
N GLY A 221 -0.32 -15.34 3.35
CA GLY A 221 0.57 -15.90 2.33
C GLY A 221 1.70 -14.96 1.90
N GLU A 222 2.60 -15.47 1.06
CA GLU A 222 3.72 -14.75 0.48
C GLU A 222 3.54 -14.54 -1.03
N PRO A 223 3.97 -13.37 -1.58
CA PRO A 223 3.87 -13.10 -3.01
C PRO A 223 4.53 -14.16 -3.91
N ALA A 224 5.60 -14.83 -3.45
CA ALA A 224 6.25 -15.90 -4.20
C ALA A 224 5.31 -17.04 -4.63
N ASP A 225 4.22 -17.26 -3.89
CA ASP A 225 3.25 -18.33 -4.15
C ASP A 225 1.99 -17.82 -4.87
N ASP A 226 1.88 -16.51 -5.13
CA ASP A 226 0.64 -15.87 -5.60
C ASP A 226 0.23 -16.34 -7.00
N TRP A 227 1.19 -16.55 -7.91
CA TRP A 227 0.87 -16.99 -9.27
C TRP A 227 0.20 -18.37 -9.25
N ASP A 228 0.80 -19.32 -8.54
CA ASP A 228 0.28 -20.69 -8.47
C ASP A 228 -1.05 -20.76 -7.70
N THR A 229 -1.21 -19.90 -6.69
CA THR A 229 -2.41 -19.87 -5.84
C THR A 229 -3.59 -19.15 -6.51
N TYR A 230 -3.34 -17.98 -7.11
CA TYR A 230 -4.40 -17.05 -7.51
C TYR A 230 -4.61 -16.92 -9.03
N ARG A 231 -3.70 -17.41 -9.88
CA ARG A 231 -3.87 -17.35 -11.36
C ARG A 231 -5.23 -17.87 -11.79
N ALA A 232 -5.57 -19.10 -11.41
CA ALA A 232 -6.80 -19.75 -11.87
C ALA A 232 -8.08 -19.01 -11.41
N PRO A 233 -8.29 -18.71 -10.10
CA PRO A 233 -9.48 -17.98 -9.68
C PRO A 233 -9.54 -16.57 -10.27
N TRP A 234 -8.41 -15.87 -10.42
CA TRP A 234 -8.43 -14.52 -10.98
C TRP A 234 -8.63 -14.50 -12.49
N VAL A 235 -8.20 -15.53 -13.22
CA VAL A 235 -8.58 -15.74 -14.63
C VAL A 235 -10.09 -15.86 -14.74
N ALA A 236 -10.75 -16.62 -13.85
CA ALA A 236 -12.20 -16.77 -13.87
C ALA A 236 -12.93 -15.44 -13.64
N VAL A 237 -12.40 -14.57 -12.77
CA VAL A 237 -12.91 -13.19 -12.58
C VAL A 237 -12.83 -12.40 -13.88
N LEU A 238 -11.67 -12.38 -14.55
CA LEU A 238 -11.51 -11.66 -15.83
C LEU A 238 -12.39 -12.24 -16.94
N GLN A 239 -12.52 -13.56 -17.03
CA GLN A 239 -13.44 -14.21 -17.98
C GLN A 239 -14.89 -13.78 -17.72
N HIS A 240 -15.31 -13.73 -16.45
CA HIS A 240 -16.67 -13.36 -16.08
C HIS A 240 -17.00 -11.90 -16.39
N PHE A 241 -16.16 -10.96 -15.93
CA PHE A 241 -16.45 -9.52 -16.04
C PHE A 241 -16.01 -8.91 -17.38
N GLY A 242 -14.84 -9.30 -17.88
CA GLY A 242 -14.25 -8.74 -19.08
C GLY A 242 -14.60 -9.53 -20.34
N GLY A 243 -14.91 -10.83 -20.21
CA GLY A 243 -15.08 -11.73 -21.35
C GLY A 243 -13.75 -12.10 -22.00
N TYR A 244 -12.66 -12.10 -21.22
CA TYR A 244 -11.35 -12.54 -21.67
C TYR A 244 -11.37 -14.01 -22.08
N ASP A 245 -10.53 -14.40 -23.04
CA ASP A 245 -10.06 -15.79 -23.14
C ASP A 245 -8.97 -16.05 -22.08
N GLU A 246 -8.64 -17.32 -21.81
CA GLU A 246 -7.66 -17.69 -20.78
C GLU A 246 -6.28 -17.06 -21.00
N GLN A 247 -5.76 -17.08 -22.24
CA GLN A 247 -4.44 -16.54 -22.54
C GLN A 247 -4.37 -15.02 -22.33
N SER A 248 -5.39 -14.30 -22.80
CA SER A 248 -5.51 -12.86 -22.63
C SER A 248 -5.70 -12.48 -21.16
N ALA A 249 -6.45 -13.28 -20.39
CA ALA A 249 -6.62 -13.09 -18.96
C ALA A 249 -5.28 -13.24 -18.22
N GLU A 250 -4.54 -14.31 -18.47
CA GLU A 250 -3.21 -14.52 -17.88
C GLU A 250 -2.24 -13.40 -18.25
N GLN A 251 -2.25 -12.94 -19.50
CA GLN A 251 -1.40 -11.85 -19.93
C GLN A 251 -1.72 -10.55 -19.17
N ALA A 252 -3.00 -10.27 -18.91
CA ALA A 252 -3.41 -9.15 -18.06
C ALA A 252 -2.94 -9.36 -16.61
N LEU A 253 -3.09 -10.57 -16.06
CA LEU A 253 -2.67 -10.88 -14.69
C LEU A 253 -1.16 -10.73 -14.46
N ARG A 254 -0.30 -10.92 -15.47
CA ARG A 254 1.15 -10.69 -15.32
C ARG A 254 1.53 -9.26 -14.93
N THR A 255 0.61 -8.30 -15.07
CA THR A 255 0.81 -6.93 -14.60
C THR A 255 0.68 -6.78 -13.09
N VAL A 256 0.00 -7.71 -12.42
CA VAL A 256 -0.38 -7.62 -11.00
C VAL A 256 -0.17 -8.89 -10.19
N LEU A 257 0.20 -10.01 -10.83
CA LEU A 257 0.61 -11.25 -10.18
C LEU A 257 2.10 -11.53 -10.42
N PRO A 258 2.83 -11.99 -9.39
CA PRO A 258 2.45 -11.94 -7.97
C PRO A 258 2.12 -10.50 -7.52
N ASP A 259 1.42 -10.32 -6.39
CA ASP A 259 1.03 -8.98 -5.90
C ASP A 259 2.26 -8.23 -5.38
N ILE A 260 3.06 -7.76 -6.33
CA ILE A 260 4.33 -7.07 -6.17
C ILE A 260 4.34 -5.90 -7.17
N LEU A 261 4.47 -4.70 -6.63
CA LEU A 261 4.58 -3.49 -7.42
C LEU A 261 5.99 -3.41 -8.00
N ARG A 262 6.10 -3.80 -9.28
CA ARG A 262 7.37 -3.75 -10.02
C ARG A 262 7.75 -2.32 -10.34
N PHE A 263 9.00 -1.98 -10.06
CA PHE A 263 9.50 -0.63 -10.24
C PHE A 263 10.91 -0.62 -10.83
N ASP A 264 11.01 -0.14 -12.06
CA ASP A 264 12.25 0.11 -12.78
C ASP A 264 12.61 1.60 -12.65
N ARG A 265 13.66 1.87 -11.86
CA ARG A 265 14.18 3.22 -11.60
C ARG A 265 14.77 3.89 -12.84
N GLY A 266 15.06 3.12 -13.90
CA GLY A 266 15.54 3.63 -15.19
C GLY A 266 14.42 4.10 -16.11
N LYS A 267 13.15 3.94 -15.72
CA LYS A 267 11.98 4.37 -16.50
C LYS A 267 11.22 5.48 -15.79
N PRO A 268 10.46 6.32 -16.52
CA PRO A 268 9.52 7.25 -15.90
C PRO A 268 8.63 6.52 -14.89
N THR A 269 8.45 7.09 -13.71
CA THR A 269 7.50 6.54 -12.74
C THR A 269 6.08 6.88 -13.20
N ALA A 270 5.28 5.85 -13.45
CA ALA A 270 3.84 5.90 -13.64
C ALA A 270 3.32 4.47 -13.60
N TYR A 271 2.20 4.23 -12.95
CA TYR A 271 1.57 2.91 -12.89
C TYR A 271 1.42 2.30 -14.30
N PRO A 272 1.88 1.05 -14.54
CA PRO A 272 2.29 0.04 -13.56
C PRO A 272 3.80 0.00 -13.22
N ASN A 273 4.62 0.94 -13.68
CA ASN A 273 6.03 1.06 -13.26
C ASN A 273 6.14 1.88 -11.97
N GLY A 274 6.06 1.19 -10.83
CA GLY A 274 5.83 1.82 -9.55
C GLY A 274 4.42 2.43 -9.48
N ARG A 275 4.25 3.39 -8.57
CA ARG A 275 3.00 4.14 -8.42
C ARG A 275 3.26 5.48 -7.76
N THR A 276 2.81 6.55 -8.39
CA THR A 276 2.77 7.91 -7.83
C THR A 276 1.45 8.17 -7.12
N LEU A 277 1.39 9.22 -6.30
CA LEU A 277 0.16 9.64 -5.61
C LEU A 277 -0.96 10.07 -6.58
N THR A 278 -0.63 10.38 -7.83
CA THR A 278 -1.58 10.88 -8.84
C THR A 278 -1.96 9.84 -9.88
N ASP A 279 -1.42 8.62 -9.79
CA ASP A 279 -1.71 7.56 -10.75
C ASP A 279 -3.13 7.02 -10.55
N ASP A 280 -3.92 7.03 -11.62
CA ASP A 280 -5.31 6.57 -11.63
C ASP A 280 -5.41 5.05 -11.73
N VAL A 281 -5.13 4.41 -10.59
CA VAL A 281 -5.19 2.95 -10.45
C VAL A 281 -6.64 2.44 -10.53
N THR A 282 -7.62 3.26 -10.15
CA THR A 282 -9.05 2.91 -10.29
C THR A 282 -9.39 2.70 -11.76
N SER A 283 -9.09 3.67 -12.62
CA SER A 283 -9.28 3.55 -14.07
C SER A 283 -8.48 2.40 -14.67
N ALA A 284 -7.22 2.21 -14.25
CA ALA A 284 -6.40 1.09 -14.70
C ALA A 284 -7.05 -0.27 -14.36
N ARG A 285 -7.59 -0.40 -13.14
CA ARG A 285 -8.28 -1.61 -12.70
C ARG A 285 -9.60 -1.84 -13.41
N LEU A 286 -10.40 -0.79 -13.62
CA LEU A 286 -11.66 -0.87 -14.38
C LEU A 286 -11.40 -1.35 -15.81
N ALA A 287 -10.36 -0.81 -16.47
CA ALA A 287 -9.96 -1.23 -17.80
C ALA A 287 -9.55 -2.71 -17.81
N MET A 288 -8.78 -3.16 -16.81
CA MET A 288 -8.39 -4.56 -16.68
C MET A 288 -9.60 -5.49 -16.44
N LEU A 289 -10.51 -5.15 -15.52
CA LEU A 289 -11.66 -6.00 -15.20
C LEU A 289 -12.64 -6.12 -16.37
N THR A 290 -12.73 -5.09 -17.21
CA THR A 290 -13.76 -5.00 -18.25
C THR A 290 -13.24 -5.21 -19.67
N ALA A 291 -11.98 -5.63 -19.84
CA ALA A 291 -11.33 -5.73 -21.15
C ALA A 291 -11.35 -4.40 -21.94
N GLY A 292 -11.14 -3.29 -21.23
CA GLY A 292 -11.09 -1.95 -21.79
C GLY A 292 -12.45 -1.34 -22.15
N LYS A 293 -13.57 -1.97 -21.80
CA LYS A 293 -14.92 -1.41 -22.05
C LYS A 293 -15.21 -0.21 -21.16
N VAL A 294 -14.67 -0.20 -19.95
CA VAL A 294 -14.75 0.89 -18.98
C VAL A 294 -13.33 1.32 -18.66
N THR A 295 -12.94 2.52 -19.10
CA THR A 295 -11.55 2.99 -19.01
C THR A 295 -11.36 4.11 -18.00
N THR A 296 -12.43 4.63 -17.41
CA THR A 296 -12.37 5.71 -16.44
C THR A 296 -13.65 5.82 -15.64
N ASP A 297 -13.55 6.30 -14.41
CA ASP A 297 -14.65 6.75 -13.56
C ASP A 297 -14.84 8.28 -13.57
N HIS A 298 -14.01 8.99 -14.37
CA HIS A 298 -13.96 10.44 -14.52
C HIS A 298 -13.52 11.22 -13.29
N ILE A 299 -12.91 10.57 -12.30
CA ILE A 299 -12.32 11.22 -11.14
C ILE A 299 -10.82 11.43 -11.37
N GLY A 300 -10.37 12.67 -11.15
CA GLY A 300 -8.95 13.04 -11.28
C GLY A 300 -8.23 13.01 -9.92
N PRO A 301 -6.89 13.09 -9.93
CA PRO A 301 -6.12 13.11 -8.70
C PRO A 301 -6.42 14.35 -7.85
N HIS A 302 -6.27 14.21 -6.54
CA HIS A 302 -6.44 15.32 -5.61
C HIS A 302 -5.39 16.42 -5.83
N THR A 303 -5.79 17.67 -5.54
CA THR A 303 -4.97 18.87 -5.75
C THR A 303 -4.29 19.40 -4.48
N ASP A 304 -4.51 18.76 -3.34
CA ASP A 304 -4.00 19.14 -2.03
C ASP A 304 -2.68 18.42 -1.64
N LEU A 305 -2.19 17.55 -2.52
CA LEU A 305 -0.90 16.87 -2.37
C LEU A 305 0.28 17.87 -2.36
N LEU A 306 1.34 17.53 -1.63
CA LEU A 306 2.50 18.38 -1.47
C LEU A 306 3.55 18.09 -2.56
N PRO A 307 4.20 19.13 -3.14
CA PRO A 307 5.25 18.94 -4.16
C PRO A 307 6.58 18.42 -3.59
N GLY A 308 6.71 18.35 -2.26
CA GLY A 308 7.90 17.89 -1.57
C GLY A 308 7.52 17.06 -0.34
N PHE A 309 8.52 16.47 0.30
CA PHE A 309 8.36 15.57 1.44
C PHE A 309 7.44 16.19 2.53
N PRO A 310 6.44 15.47 3.07
CA PRO A 310 6.16 14.03 2.91
C PRO A 310 5.23 13.68 1.72
N TYR A 311 5.03 14.57 0.76
CA TYR A 311 4.25 14.42 -0.49
C TYR A 311 2.73 14.27 -0.32
N LEU A 312 2.28 13.61 0.75
CA LEU A 312 0.87 13.51 1.13
C LEU A 312 0.34 14.87 1.62
N GLY A 313 -0.93 15.16 1.30
CA GLY A 313 -1.59 16.42 1.64
C GLY A 313 -1.77 16.65 3.14
N VAL A 314 -1.96 17.90 3.54
CA VAL A 314 -2.31 18.26 4.93
C VAL A 314 -3.66 17.63 5.28
N PRO A 315 -3.86 17.04 6.48
CA PRO A 315 -5.14 16.47 6.85
C PRO A 315 -6.31 17.44 6.72
N HIS A 316 -7.43 16.94 6.22
CA HIS A 316 -8.70 17.66 6.24
C HIS A 316 -9.19 17.78 7.69
N THR A 317 -9.40 19.01 8.14
CA THR A 317 -10.11 19.30 9.39
C THR A 317 -11.60 19.31 9.09
N GLY A 318 -12.36 18.39 9.68
CA GLY A 318 -13.82 18.37 9.60
C GLY A 318 -14.48 19.62 10.17
#